data_AF-A0AA35R4L4-F1
#
_entry.id   AF-A0AA35R4L4-F1
#
_cell.length_a   1.000
_cell.length_b   1.000
_cell.length_c   1.000
_cell.angle_alpha   90.00
_cell.angle_beta   90.00
_cell.angle_gamma   90.00
#
_symmetry.space_group_name_H-M   'P 1'
#
loop_
_entity.id
_entity.type
_entity.pdbx_description
1 polymer ?
#
loop_
_entity_poly.entity_id
_entity_poly.type
_entity_poly.pdbx_seq_one_letter_code
_entity_poly.pdbx_strand_id
1 'polypeptide(L)'
;MEASIYYLEFCVNKLKNEDRAIHNFLISTYVMSRSEQKLLAYLTEQSKLLAVVYDPQYALRLCSEHKLTRACVLIYAAMGLYEESVDHALLVDVELARQIAGSKLRDEEMQKKLWLKVAQHVIRKENDIAKAMKFLKDCSILKIEDILPFFPDFATIDHFKDAICTSLSEYNAHIEELKQEMQGATDSAKNIRADIQEIRNKYVMVNSDTTCELCGSRLLVQGFYMFPCHHAFHKDCLIPEVMRHMSSEECSELERLLSEESSGSREGATAMARSSTKAKIDSMLGSQCLYCGDVMIMSVSQPLVPPENLEKELLNWK
;
A
#
# COMPACT_ATOMS: atom_id res chain seq x y z
N MET A 1 -7.92 -44.91 30.99
CA MET A 1 -7.47 -43.57 30.56
C MET A 1 -7.18 -43.51 29.06
N GLU A 2 -6.44 -44.46 28.49
CA GLU A 2 -6.15 -44.47 27.04
C GLU A 2 -7.40 -44.56 26.13
N ALA A 3 -8.40 -45.37 26.48
CA ALA A 3 -9.65 -45.47 25.72
C ALA A 3 -10.43 -44.14 25.68
N SER A 4 -10.35 -43.34 26.75
CA SER A 4 -10.95 -42.01 26.84
C SER A 4 -10.23 -41.01 25.94
N ILE A 5 -8.89 -41.11 25.83
CA ILE A 5 -8.08 -40.29 24.91
C ILE A 5 -8.43 -40.58 23.46
N TYR A 6 -8.48 -41.85 23.06
CA TYR A 6 -8.85 -42.23 21.69
C TYR A 6 -10.27 -41.79 21.30
N TYR A 7 -11.21 -41.85 22.25
CA TYR A 7 -12.57 -41.34 22.03
C TYR A 7 -12.59 -39.83 21.81
N LEU A 8 -11.86 -39.07 22.64
CA LEU A 8 -11.77 -37.61 22.51
C LEU A 8 -11.00 -37.19 21.24
N GLU A 9 -9.91 -37.89 20.89
CA GLU A 9 -9.19 -37.69 19.62
C GLU A 9 -10.11 -37.94 18.42
N PHE A 10 -10.98 -38.97 18.49
CA PHE A 10 -12.00 -39.23 17.47
C PHE A 10 -13.04 -38.11 17.40
N CYS A 11 -13.51 -37.61 18.55
CA CYS A 11 -14.46 -36.50 18.63
C CYS A 11 -13.89 -35.19 18.06
N VAL A 12 -12.60 -34.93 18.28
CA VAL A 12 -11.94 -33.72 17.76
C VAL A 12 -11.62 -33.86 16.27
N ASN A 13 -10.99 -34.97 15.86
CA ASN A 13 -10.45 -35.10 14.51
C ASN A 13 -11.49 -35.54 13.46
N LYS A 14 -12.45 -36.40 13.83
CA LYS A 14 -13.46 -36.91 12.88
C LYS A 14 -14.80 -36.22 12.98
N LEU A 15 -15.23 -35.85 14.19
CA LEU A 15 -16.52 -35.16 14.39
C LEU A 15 -16.39 -33.63 14.35
N LYS A 16 -15.18 -33.06 14.35
CA LYS A 16 -14.90 -31.61 14.33
C LYS A 16 -15.75 -30.84 15.35
N ASN A 17 -15.96 -31.41 16.52
CA ASN A 17 -16.70 -30.72 17.56
C ASN A 17 -15.94 -29.46 18.01
N GLU A 18 -16.65 -28.34 18.15
CA GLU A 18 -16.09 -27.04 18.58
C GLU A 18 -16.37 -26.74 20.07
N ASP A 19 -16.84 -27.73 20.82
CA ASP A 19 -17.20 -27.52 22.22
C ASP A 19 -15.94 -27.37 23.09
N ARG A 20 -15.81 -26.19 23.68
CA ARG A 20 -14.70 -25.80 24.57
C ARG A 20 -14.48 -26.79 25.71
N ALA A 21 -15.55 -27.38 26.24
CA ALA A 21 -15.46 -28.33 27.35
C ALA A 21 -14.71 -29.61 26.95
N ILE A 22 -14.93 -30.10 25.72
CA ILE A 22 -14.30 -31.31 25.19
C ILE A 22 -12.81 -31.07 24.98
N HIS A 23 -12.44 -29.91 24.41
CA HIS A 23 -11.04 -29.54 24.20
C HIS A 23 -10.30 -29.32 25.54
N ASN A 24 -10.94 -28.67 26.53
CA ASN A 24 -10.37 -28.50 27.87
C ASN A 24 -10.16 -29.83 28.59
N PHE A 25 -11.12 -30.77 28.45
CA PHE A 25 -11.01 -32.10 29.02
C PHE A 25 -9.94 -32.96 28.32
N LEU A 26 -9.78 -32.78 27.00
CA LEU A 26 -8.70 -33.42 26.25
C LEU A 26 -7.32 -32.94 26.73
N ILE A 27 -7.14 -31.63 26.88
CA ILE A 27 -5.90 -31.04 27.41
C ILE A 27 -5.63 -31.57 28.82
N SER A 28 -6.63 -31.61 29.70
CA SER A 28 -6.42 -32.12 31.06
C SER A 28 -6.04 -33.59 31.09
N THR A 29 -6.67 -34.39 30.22
CA THR A 29 -6.32 -35.81 30.08
C THR A 29 -4.89 -36.00 29.53
N TYR A 30 -4.43 -35.16 28.60
CA TYR A 30 -3.06 -35.20 28.10
C TYR A 30 -2.03 -34.81 29.16
N VAL A 31 -2.31 -33.79 29.97
CA VAL A 31 -1.42 -33.38 31.06
C VAL A 31 -1.34 -34.47 32.13
N MET A 32 -2.47 -35.08 32.50
CA MET A 32 -2.52 -36.17 33.48
C MET A 32 -1.82 -37.46 32.99
N SER A 33 -1.88 -37.74 31.69
CA SER A 33 -1.24 -38.91 31.07
C SER A 33 0.25 -38.70 30.71
N ARG A 34 0.85 -37.54 31.05
CA ARG A 34 2.25 -37.17 30.78
C ARG A 34 2.70 -37.34 29.33
N SER A 35 1.76 -37.30 28.38
CA SER A 35 2.04 -37.48 26.95
C SER A 35 2.35 -36.13 26.30
N GLU A 36 3.51 -35.54 26.63
CA GLU A 36 3.91 -34.20 26.18
C GLU A 36 3.91 -34.07 24.65
N GLN A 37 4.34 -35.10 23.92
CA GLN A 37 4.39 -35.08 22.45
C GLN A 37 3.01 -34.95 21.80
N LYS A 38 2.01 -35.67 22.34
CA LYS A 38 0.63 -35.61 21.82
C LYS A 38 -0.02 -34.26 22.13
N LEU A 39 0.26 -33.72 23.32
CA LEU A 39 -0.18 -32.38 23.71
C LEU A 39 0.42 -31.30 22.79
N LEU A 40 1.72 -31.36 22.51
CA LEU A 40 2.39 -30.39 21.63
C LEU A 40 1.89 -30.47 20.20
N ALA A 41 1.66 -31.68 19.67
CA ALA A 41 1.08 -31.87 18.34
C ALA A 41 -0.32 -31.23 18.26
N TYR A 42 -1.17 -31.51 19.24
CA TYR A 42 -2.50 -30.92 19.33
C TYR A 42 -2.47 -29.39 19.47
N LEU A 43 -1.62 -28.84 20.34
CA LEU A 43 -1.46 -27.39 20.51
C LEU A 43 -0.93 -26.72 19.25
N THR A 44 -0.03 -27.38 18.52
CA THR A 44 0.53 -26.87 17.26
C THR A 44 -0.53 -26.86 16.15
N GLU A 45 -1.37 -27.90 16.06
CA GLU A 45 -2.51 -27.92 15.14
C GLU A 45 -3.53 -26.82 15.47
N GLN A 46 -3.84 -26.64 16.76
CA GLN A 46 -4.75 -25.58 17.21
C GLN A 46 -4.18 -24.18 17.03
N SER A 47 -2.86 -23.99 17.17
CA SER A 47 -2.19 -22.69 16.94
C SER A 47 -2.25 -22.21 15.49
N LYS A 48 -2.51 -23.11 14.53
CA LYS A 48 -2.71 -22.76 13.12
C LYS A 48 -4.13 -22.29 12.83
N LEU A 49 -5.07 -22.56 13.72
CA LEU A 49 -6.45 -22.10 13.60
C LEU A 49 -6.55 -20.65 14.07
N LEU A 50 -7.30 -19.83 13.33
CA LEU A 50 -7.48 -18.39 13.64
C LEU A 50 -8.11 -18.15 15.01
N ALA A 51 -8.87 -19.12 15.53
CA ALA A 51 -9.50 -19.07 16.83
C ALA A 51 -9.21 -20.37 17.59
N VAL A 52 -8.57 -20.21 18.74
CA VAL A 52 -8.34 -21.32 19.66
C VAL A 52 -9.66 -21.73 20.29
N VAL A 53 -10.01 -23.01 20.19
CA VAL A 53 -11.31 -23.54 20.66
C VAL A 53 -11.28 -23.88 22.16
N TYR A 54 -10.11 -24.07 22.75
CA TYR A 54 -9.95 -24.32 24.19
C TYR A 54 -9.84 -23.01 25.00
N ASP A 55 -10.07 -23.08 26.31
CA ASP A 55 -9.83 -21.96 27.23
C ASP A 55 -8.32 -21.86 27.54
N PRO A 56 -7.63 -20.80 27.05
CA PRO A 56 -6.18 -20.69 27.22
C PRO A 56 -5.76 -20.48 28.68
N GLN A 57 -6.60 -19.84 29.50
CA GLN A 57 -6.28 -19.57 30.91
C GLN A 57 -6.32 -20.85 31.75
N TYR A 58 -7.31 -21.71 31.48
CA TYR A 58 -7.40 -23.02 32.10
C TYR A 58 -6.21 -23.91 31.70
N ALA A 59 -5.89 -23.94 30.40
CA ALA A 59 -4.76 -24.71 29.87
C ALA A 59 -3.41 -24.25 30.46
N LEU A 60 -3.19 -22.94 30.59
CA LEU A 60 -1.97 -22.38 31.18
C LEU A 60 -1.80 -22.78 32.65
N ARG A 61 -2.87 -22.66 33.46
CA ARG A 61 -2.84 -23.03 34.87
C ARG A 61 -2.39 -24.48 35.03
N LEU A 62 -3.02 -25.37 34.25
CA LEU A 62 -2.73 -26.79 34.33
C LEU A 62 -1.32 -27.14 33.83
N CYS A 63 -0.85 -26.51 32.74
CA CYS A 63 0.50 -26.73 32.24
C CYS A 63 1.58 -26.19 33.21
N SER A 64 1.29 -25.08 33.90
CA SER A 64 2.17 -24.49 34.91
C SER A 64 2.31 -25.36 36.15
N GLU A 65 1.20 -25.90 36.67
CA GLU A 65 1.19 -26.82 37.82
C GLU A 65 2.03 -28.08 37.56
N HIS A 66 2.00 -28.59 36.32
CA HIS A 66 2.74 -29.78 35.91
C HIS A 66 4.14 -29.48 35.32
N LYS A 67 4.61 -28.22 35.36
CA LYS A 67 5.91 -27.76 34.83
C LYS A 67 6.15 -28.08 33.35
N LEU A 68 5.10 -28.10 32.53
CA LEU A 68 5.17 -28.34 31.07
C LEU A 68 5.48 -27.03 30.32
N THR A 69 6.73 -26.57 30.44
CA THR A 69 7.16 -25.26 29.91
C THR A 69 7.01 -25.11 28.40
N ARG A 70 7.28 -26.16 27.61
CA ARG A 70 7.08 -26.14 26.14
C ARG A 70 5.62 -25.92 25.73
N ALA A 71 4.69 -26.55 26.44
CA ALA A 71 3.27 -26.37 26.19
C ALA A 71 2.81 -24.95 26.59
N CYS A 72 3.31 -24.42 27.70
CA CYS A 72 3.04 -23.04 28.12
C CYS A 72 3.47 -22.04 27.04
N VAL A 73 4.66 -22.20 26.45
CA VAL A 73 5.19 -21.33 25.39
C VAL A 73 4.22 -21.24 24.20
N LEU A 74 3.73 -22.39 23.72
CA LEU A 74 2.77 -22.45 22.61
C LEU A 74 1.42 -21.82 22.97
N ILE A 75 0.94 -22.01 24.21
CA ILE A 75 -0.31 -21.39 24.66
C ILE A 75 -0.16 -19.88 24.76
N TYR A 76 0.96 -19.37 25.28
CA TYR A 76 1.25 -17.92 25.32
C TYR A 76 1.32 -17.31 23.91
N ALA A 77 1.95 -18.01 22.95
CA ALA A 77 1.96 -17.58 21.56
C ALA A 77 0.55 -17.55 20.96
N ALA A 78 -0.28 -18.56 21.24
CA ALA A 78 -1.66 -18.63 20.78
C ALA A 78 -2.56 -17.54 21.40
N MET A 79 -2.25 -17.06 22.61
CA MET A 79 -2.92 -15.93 23.26
C MET A 79 -2.44 -14.55 22.76
N GLY A 80 -1.38 -14.50 21.96
CA GLY A 80 -0.75 -13.25 21.52
C GLY A 80 0.18 -12.59 22.55
N LEU A 81 0.51 -13.29 23.65
CA LEU A 81 1.45 -12.85 24.68
C LEU A 81 2.87 -13.31 24.33
N TYR A 82 3.44 -12.75 23.26
CA TYR A 82 4.71 -13.22 22.70
C TYR A 82 5.92 -12.90 23.58
N GLU A 83 5.90 -11.80 24.33
CA GLU A 83 7.00 -11.46 25.23
C GLU A 83 7.21 -12.55 26.29
N GLU A 84 6.14 -12.93 26.98
CA GLU A 84 6.18 -14.00 27.99
C GLU A 84 6.46 -15.36 27.35
N SER A 85 5.91 -15.60 26.16
CA SER A 85 6.20 -16.80 25.38
C SER A 85 7.71 -16.94 25.11
N VAL A 86 8.37 -15.87 24.68
CA VAL A 86 9.81 -15.85 24.43
C VAL A 86 10.61 -16.00 25.72
N ASP A 87 10.23 -15.29 26.79
CA ASP A 87 10.91 -15.38 28.09
C ASP A 87 10.86 -16.82 28.66
N HIS A 88 9.72 -17.51 28.50
CA HIS A 88 9.60 -18.93 28.84
C HIS A 88 10.31 -19.87 27.87
N ALA A 89 10.33 -19.56 26.56
CA ALA A 89 11.05 -20.34 25.57
C ALA A 89 12.55 -20.33 25.82
N LEU A 90 13.10 -19.16 26.18
CA LEU A 90 14.50 -18.94 26.53
C LEU A 90 14.97 -19.71 27.79
N LEU A 91 14.05 -20.25 28.60
CA LEU A 91 14.38 -21.14 29.72
C LEU A 91 14.53 -22.60 29.28
N VAL A 92 13.99 -22.96 28.11
CA VAL A 92 13.94 -24.34 27.61
C VAL A 92 14.88 -24.54 26.44
N ASP A 93 14.71 -23.73 25.38
CA ASP A 93 15.40 -23.91 24.10
C ASP A 93 15.43 -22.59 23.30
N VAL A 94 16.63 -22.18 22.91
CA VAL A 94 16.88 -20.97 22.11
C VAL A 94 16.30 -21.12 20.70
N GLU A 95 16.26 -22.34 20.15
CA GLU A 95 15.73 -22.59 18.82
C GLU A 95 14.20 -22.41 18.75
N LEU A 96 13.50 -22.74 19.84
CA LEU A 96 12.06 -22.52 19.97
C LEU A 96 11.75 -21.02 20.04
N ALA A 97 12.55 -20.26 20.80
CA ALA A 97 12.44 -18.80 20.86
C ALA A 97 12.66 -18.17 19.48
N ARG A 98 13.60 -18.69 18.68
CA ARG A 98 13.84 -18.27 17.29
C ARG A 98 12.62 -18.51 16.40
N GLN A 99 11.97 -19.66 16.50
CA GLN A 99 10.77 -19.97 15.68
C GLN A 99 9.62 -19.01 15.98
N ILE A 100 9.45 -18.64 17.26
CA ILE A 100 8.38 -17.72 17.68
C ILE A 100 8.70 -16.28 17.26
N ALA A 101 9.95 -15.84 17.43
CA ALA A 101 10.40 -14.51 17.01
C ALA A 101 10.39 -14.33 15.47
N GLY A 102 10.68 -15.39 14.72
CA GLY A 102 10.68 -15.39 13.25
C GLY A 102 9.30 -15.60 12.61
N SER A 103 8.27 -15.88 13.40
CA SER A 103 6.91 -16.03 12.91
C SER A 103 6.43 -14.70 12.31
N LYS A 104 6.15 -14.68 11.00
CA LYS A 104 5.76 -13.49 10.20
C LYS A 104 4.36 -12.93 10.53
N LEU A 105 3.85 -13.19 11.73
CA LEU A 105 2.45 -13.00 12.07
C LEU A 105 2.10 -11.59 12.57
N ARG A 106 3.05 -10.64 12.73
CA ARG A 106 2.74 -9.26 13.18
C ARG A 106 3.93 -8.27 13.11
N ASP A 107 3.59 -6.99 13.29
CA ASP A 107 4.40 -5.77 13.40
C ASP A 107 5.92 -5.97 13.53
N GLU A 108 6.66 -5.35 12.60
CA GLU A 108 8.12 -5.36 12.54
C GLU A 108 8.76 -4.85 13.85
N GLU A 109 8.13 -3.89 14.52
CA GLU A 109 8.59 -3.36 15.81
C GLU A 109 8.55 -4.40 16.93
N MET A 110 7.47 -5.19 17.01
CA MET A 110 7.33 -6.23 18.02
C MET A 110 8.31 -7.37 17.74
N GLN A 111 8.46 -7.76 16.47
CA GLN A 111 9.48 -8.73 16.07
C GLN A 111 10.88 -8.25 16.47
N LYS A 112 11.22 -6.99 16.18
CA LYS A 112 12.51 -6.41 16.58
C LYS A 112 12.73 -6.51 18.09
N LYS A 113 11.73 -6.19 18.92
CA LYS A 113 11.82 -6.34 20.40
C LYS A 113 12.06 -7.78 20.84
N LEU A 114 11.33 -8.75 20.27
CA LEU A 114 11.49 -10.17 20.60
C LEU A 114 12.88 -10.68 20.21
N TRP A 115 13.33 -10.37 19.00
CA TRP A 115 14.67 -10.73 18.53
C TRP A 115 15.78 -10.10 19.40
N LEU A 116 15.61 -8.86 19.85
CA LEU A 116 16.53 -8.22 20.79
C LEU A 116 16.57 -8.92 22.15
N LYS A 117 15.42 -9.34 22.71
CA LYS A 117 15.38 -10.14 23.96
C LYS A 117 16.13 -11.47 23.79
N VAL A 118 15.91 -12.17 22.68
CA VAL A 118 16.60 -13.44 22.38
C VAL A 118 18.11 -13.20 22.24
N ALA A 119 18.52 -12.19 21.46
CA ALA A 119 19.93 -11.85 21.28
C ALA A 119 20.61 -11.48 22.60
N GLN A 120 19.94 -10.67 23.44
CA GLN A 120 20.44 -10.30 24.76
C GLN A 120 20.68 -11.53 25.65
N HIS A 121 19.79 -12.51 25.61
CA HIS A 121 19.92 -13.74 26.38
C HIS A 121 21.06 -14.63 25.86
N VAL A 122 21.17 -14.82 24.54
CA VAL A 122 22.26 -15.59 23.91
C VAL A 122 23.62 -14.99 24.24
N ILE A 123 23.77 -13.67 24.13
CA ILE A 123 25.03 -12.97 24.42
C ILE A 123 25.38 -13.08 25.91
N ARG A 124 24.40 -12.90 26.82
CA ARG A 124 24.64 -12.95 28.27
C ARG A 124 24.87 -14.35 28.83
N LYS A 125 24.21 -15.38 28.29
CA LYS A 125 24.30 -16.75 28.82
C LYS A 125 25.33 -17.62 28.12
N GLU A 126 25.43 -17.55 26.79
CA GLU A 126 26.33 -18.44 26.04
C GLU A 126 27.71 -17.81 25.80
N ASN A 127 27.85 -16.48 25.94
CA ASN A 127 29.09 -15.72 25.69
C ASN A 127 29.77 -16.07 24.34
N ASP A 128 28.99 -16.56 23.37
CA ASP A 128 29.47 -17.04 22.08
C ASP A 128 29.09 -16.04 20.99
N ILE A 129 30.06 -15.17 20.67
CA ILE A 129 29.92 -14.11 19.67
C ILE A 129 29.66 -14.71 18.28
N ALA A 130 30.26 -15.87 17.95
CA ALA A 130 30.13 -16.47 16.63
C ALA A 130 28.71 -17.01 16.39
N LYS A 131 28.07 -17.58 17.41
CA LYS A 131 26.65 -17.98 17.34
C LYS A 131 25.73 -16.77 17.25
N ALA A 132 25.97 -15.72 18.03
CA ALA A 132 25.20 -14.48 17.96
C ALA A 132 25.30 -13.81 16.58
N MET A 133 26.47 -13.88 15.93
CA MET A 133 26.66 -13.36 14.57
C MET A 133 26.00 -14.22 13.49
N LYS A 134 25.97 -15.55 13.64
CA LYS A 134 25.16 -16.42 12.77
C LYS A 134 23.66 -16.12 12.93
N PHE A 135 23.23 -15.92 14.16
CA PHE A 135 21.86 -15.53 14.49
C PHE A 135 21.48 -14.21 13.82
N LEU A 136 22.35 -13.20 13.84
CA LEU A 136 22.11 -11.93 13.15
C LEU A 136 21.96 -12.12 11.62
N LYS A 137 22.73 -13.03 11.01
CA LYS A 137 22.60 -13.31 9.56
C LYS A 137 21.26 -13.99 9.20
N ASP A 138 20.68 -14.75 10.12
CA ASP A 138 19.36 -15.36 9.93
C ASP A 138 18.22 -14.33 10.08
N CYS A 139 18.50 -13.16 10.65
CA CYS A 139 17.53 -12.09 10.86
C CYS A 139 17.69 -10.97 9.82
N SER A 140 16.64 -10.68 9.05
CA SER A 140 16.64 -9.51 8.16
C SER A 140 16.26 -8.19 8.85
N ILE A 141 15.78 -8.24 10.10
CA ILE A 141 15.18 -7.08 10.80
C ILE A 141 16.17 -6.40 11.75
N LEU A 142 17.06 -7.16 12.39
CA LEU A 142 18.05 -6.61 13.32
C LEU A 142 19.27 -6.12 12.57
N LYS A 143 19.74 -4.93 12.94
CA LYS A 143 21.03 -4.42 12.49
C LYS A 143 22.11 -4.70 13.53
N ILE A 144 23.36 -4.72 13.08
CA ILE A 144 24.50 -4.86 14.00
C ILE A 144 24.56 -3.74 15.04
N GLU A 145 24.08 -2.54 14.68
CA GLU A 145 23.98 -1.38 15.56
C GLU A 145 23.13 -1.65 16.80
N ASP A 146 22.06 -2.44 16.67
CA ASP A 146 21.12 -2.69 17.76
C ASP A 146 21.70 -3.67 18.81
N ILE A 147 22.62 -4.55 18.41
CA ILE A 147 23.19 -5.57 19.29
C ILE A 147 24.53 -5.15 19.91
N LEU A 148 25.23 -4.18 19.30
CA LEU A 148 26.52 -3.66 19.74
C LEU A 148 26.58 -3.33 21.25
N PRO A 149 25.56 -2.68 21.85
CA PRO A 149 25.60 -2.28 23.27
C PRO A 149 25.58 -3.45 24.27
N PHE A 150 25.21 -4.65 23.83
CA PHE A 150 25.10 -5.82 24.71
C PHE A 150 26.38 -6.64 24.78
N PHE A 151 27.37 -6.37 23.92
CA PHE A 151 28.64 -7.08 23.94
C PHE A 151 29.58 -6.54 25.03
N PRO A 152 30.38 -7.41 25.68
CA PRO A 152 31.40 -6.98 26.62
C PRO A 152 32.53 -6.21 25.89
N ASP A 153 33.14 -5.25 26.58
CA ASP A 153 34.21 -4.37 26.07
C ASP A 153 35.45 -5.12 25.52
N PHE A 154 35.61 -6.41 25.84
CA PHE A 154 36.75 -7.25 25.46
C PHE A 154 36.50 -8.11 24.21
N ALA A 155 35.36 -7.96 23.53
CA ALA A 155 35.07 -8.67 22.29
C ALA A 155 36.00 -8.18 21.16
N THR A 156 36.71 -9.10 20.49
CA THR A 156 37.61 -8.76 19.38
C THR A 156 36.83 -8.24 18.18
N ILE A 157 37.24 -7.08 17.68
CA ILE A 157 36.63 -6.38 16.52
C ILE A 157 36.60 -7.26 15.26
N ASP A 158 37.51 -8.23 15.14
CA ASP A 158 37.59 -9.15 14.01
C ASP A 158 36.31 -9.94 13.75
N HIS A 159 35.52 -10.25 14.80
CA HIS A 159 34.25 -10.96 14.63
C HIS A 159 33.15 -10.10 13.99
N PHE A 160 33.27 -8.78 14.09
CA PHE A 160 32.26 -7.83 13.62
C PHE A 160 32.61 -7.18 12.28
N LYS A 161 33.89 -7.23 11.89
CA LYS A 161 34.42 -6.57 10.68
C LYS A 161 33.55 -6.81 9.45
N ASP A 162 33.28 -8.08 9.11
CA ASP A 162 32.54 -8.41 7.89
C ASP A 162 31.10 -7.91 7.92
N ALA A 163 30.44 -8.00 9.08
CA ALA A 163 29.07 -7.54 9.23
C ALA A 163 28.98 -6.00 9.19
N ILE A 164 29.93 -5.30 9.83
CA ILE A 164 30.02 -3.84 9.76
C ILE A 164 30.30 -3.39 8.33
N CYS A 165 31.24 -4.04 7.63
CA CYS A 165 31.53 -3.73 6.22
C CYS A 165 30.30 -3.95 5.33
N THR A 166 29.53 -5.01 5.58
CA THR A 166 28.29 -5.29 4.83
C THR A 166 27.25 -4.21 5.08
N SER A 167 26.95 -3.89 6.35
CA SER A 167 25.97 -2.84 6.68
C SER A 167 26.39 -1.47 6.15
N LEU A 168 27.68 -1.10 6.24
CA LEU A 168 28.18 0.16 5.66
C LEU A 168 28.06 0.19 4.14
N SER A 169 28.31 -0.94 3.46
CA SER A 169 28.13 -1.05 2.02
C SER A 169 26.66 -0.88 1.62
N GLU A 170 25.73 -1.48 2.37
CA GLU A 170 24.29 -1.34 2.15
C GLU A 170 23.83 0.12 2.36
N TYR A 171 24.29 0.78 3.42
CA TYR A 171 23.99 2.19 3.64
C TYR A 171 24.53 3.08 2.51
N ASN A 172 25.77 2.86 2.07
CA ASN A 172 26.35 3.61 0.95
C ASN A 172 25.58 3.38 -0.36
N ALA A 173 25.16 2.15 -0.63
CA ALA A 173 24.35 1.84 -1.81
C ALA A 173 23.00 2.56 -1.76
N HIS A 174 22.32 2.55 -0.61
CA HIS A 174 21.06 3.24 -0.43
C HIS A 174 21.19 4.76 -0.54
N ILE A 175 22.29 5.34 -0.04
CA ILE A 175 22.58 6.76 -0.20
C ILE A 175 22.76 7.12 -1.68
N GLU A 176 23.47 6.30 -2.45
CA GLU A 176 23.70 6.57 -3.87
C GLU A 176 22.41 6.41 -4.69
N GLU A 177 21.56 5.43 -4.36
CA GLU A 177 20.22 5.28 -4.95
C GLU A 177 19.36 6.52 -4.70
N LEU A 178 19.23 6.95 -3.43
CA LEU A 178 18.44 8.13 -3.07
C LEU A 178 18.98 9.40 -3.75
N LYS A 179 20.31 9.53 -3.86
CA LYS A 179 20.94 10.64 -4.58
C LYS A 179 20.64 10.60 -6.07
N GLN A 180 20.62 9.42 -6.68
CA GLN A 180 20.25 9.25 -8.09
C GLN A 180 18.77 9.61 -8.32
N GLU A 181 17.87 9.19 -7.43
CA GLU A 181 16.45 9.57 -7.48
C GLU A 181 16.27 11.08 -7.35
N MET A 182 16.95 11.71 -6.39
CA MET A 182 16.92 13.16 -6.20
C MET A 182 17.42 13.92 -7.43
N GLN A 183 18.50 13.43 -8.05
CA GLN A 183 19.03 14.01 -9.27
C GLN A 183 18.06 13.85 -10.45
N GLY A 184 17.47 12.66 -10.64
CA GLY A 184 16.48 12.40 -11.68
C GLY A 184 15.23 13.28 -11.55
N ALA A 185 14.71 13.42 -10.33
CA ALA A 185 13.59 14.33 -10.05
C ALA A 185 13.96 15.80 -10.32
N THR A 186 15.18 16.21 -9.96
CA THR A 186 15.67 17.57 -10.19
C THR A 186 15.82 17.88 -11.67
N ASP A 187 16.36 16.97 -12.46
CA ASP A 187 16.56 17.15 -13.89
C ASP A 187 15.23 17.12 -14.65
N SER A 188 14.29 16.25 -14.25
CA SER A 188 12.91 16.30 -14.74
C SER A 188 12.25 17.65 -14.46
N ALA A 189 12.38 18.17 -13.24
CA ALA A 189 11.83 19.48 -12.88
C ALA A 189 12.50 20.62 -13.66
N LYS A 190 13.80 20.53 -13.99
CA LYS A 190 14.48 21.52 -14.86
C LYS A 190 13.93 21.47 -16.28
N ASN A 191 13.75 20.28 -16.86
CA ASN A 191 13.20 20.11 -18.21
C ASN A 191 11.79 20.69 -18.28
N ILE A 192 10.91 20.36 -17.33
CA ILE A 192 9.55 20.92 -17.26
C ILE A 192 9.58 22.45 -17.19
N ARG A 193 10.48 23.05 -16.39
CA ARG A 193 10.61 24.51 -16.32
C ARG A 193 11.10 25.12 -17.64
N ALA A 194 12.01 24.45 -18.33
CA ALA A 194 12.48 24.90 -19.65
C ALA A 194 11.34 24.84 -20.68
N ASP A 195 10.56 23.76 -20.70
CA ASP A 195 9.40 23.60 -21.58
C ASP A 195 8.34 24.69 -21.32
N ILE A 196 8.06 25.00 -20.05
CA ILE A 196 7.14 26.09 -19.67
C ILE A 196 7.65 27.44 -20.20
N GLN A 197 8.96 27.72 -20.09
CA GLN A 197 9.53 28.96 -20.62
C GLN A 197 9.45 29.02 -22.15
N GLU A 198 9.71 27.91 -22.83
CA GLU A 198 9.59 27.82 -24.29
C GLU A 198 8.14 28.06 -24.73
N ILE A 199 7.17 27.37 -24.11
CA ILE A 199 5.74 27.53 -24.40
C ILE A 199 5.27 28.96 -24.15
N ARG A 200 5.74 29.59 -23.06
CA ARG A 200 5.39 30.99 -22.74
C ARG A 200 5.87 31.98 -23.80
N ASN A 201 6.99 31.67 -24.47
CA ASN A 201 7.58 32.52 -25.50
C ASN A 201 7.09 32.19 -26.92
N LYS A 202 6.28 31.13 -27.09
CA LYS A 202 5.62 30.84 -28.36
C LYS A 202 4.54 31.89 -28.63
N TYR A 203 4.58 32.48 -29.80
CA TYR A 203 3.54 33.37 -30.31
C TYR A 203 2.95 32.76 -31.57
N VAL A 204 1.65 32.99 -31.79
CA VAL A 204 0.95 32.58 -33.01
C VAL A 204 0.52 33.85 -33.74
N MET A 205 0.90 33.93 -35.01
CA MET A 205 0.50 35.04 -35.89
C MET A 205 -0.84 34.71 -36.53
N VAL A 206 -1.85 35.54 -36.27
CA VAL A 206 -3.19 35.37 -36.85
C VAL A 206 -3.30 36.21 -38.12
N ASN A 207 -3.46 35.53 -39.26
CA ASN A 207 -3.70 36.19 -40.55
C ASN A 207 -5.21 36.40 -40.78
N SER A 208 -5.58 37.33 -41.66
CA SER A 208 -7.00 37.59 -42.01
C SER A 208 -7.71 36.37 -42.63
N ASP A 209 -6.94 35.41 -43.12
CA ASP A 209 -7.43 34.24 -43.85
C ASP A 209 -7.60 33.02 -42.94
N THR A 210 -7.28 33.11 -41.64
CA THR A 210 -7.49 32.01 -40.71
C THR A 210 -8.98 31.73 -40.54
N THR A 211 -9.37 30.48 -40.77
CA THR A 211 -10.74 29.98 -40.64
C THR A 211 -10.89 29.12 -39.40
N CYS A 212 -12.10 29.07 -38.86
CA CYS A 212 -12.44 28.10 -37.81
C CYS A 212 -12.48 26.68 -38.39
N GLU A 213 -11.89 25.72 -37.68
CA GLU A 213 -11.80 24.33 -38.14
C GLU A 213 -13.12 23.55 -38.05
N LEU A 214 -14.11 24.06 -37.30
CA LEU A 214 -15.43 23.43 -37.19
C LEU A 214 -16.42 23.94 -38.26
N CYS A 215 -16.40 25.24 -38.59
CA CYS A 215 -17.40 25.85 -39.48
C CYS A 215 -16.83 26.41 -40.79
N GLY A 216 -15.50 26.43 -40.96
CA GLY A 216 -14.82 26.94 -42.17
C GLY A 216 -14.95 28.46 -42.40
N SER A 217 -15.59 29.20 -41.49
CA SER A 217 -15.79 30.65 -41.61
C SER A 217 -14.62 31.45 -41.02
N ARG A 218 -14.46 32.71 -41.43
CA ARG A 218 -13.37 33.60 -40.99
C ARG A 218 -13.39 33.79 -39.47
N LEU A 219 -12.22 33.69 -38.83
CA LEU A 219 -12.09 33.72 -37.37
C LEU A 219 -12.42 35.09 -36.76
N LEU A 220 -12.06 36.19 -37.44
CA LEU A 220 -12.17 37.57 -36.94
C LEU A 220 -13.61 38.12 -36.83
N VAL A 221 -14.63 37.35 -37.23
CA VAL A 221 -16.04 37.78 -37.21
C VAL A 221 -16.64 37.67 -35.80
N GLN A 222 -16.12 36.79 -34.95
CA GLN A 222 -16.62 36.50 -33.61
C GLN A 222 -15.48 36.32 -32.60
N GLY A 223 -15.81 36.22 -31.31
CA GLY A 223 -14.83 35.82 -30.29
C GLY A 223 -14.28 34.42 -30.59
N PHE A 224 -12.96 34.25 -30.53
CA PHE A 224 -12.28 33.01 -30.90
C PHE A 224 -11.30 32.55 -29.83
N TYR A 225 -11.04 31.25 -29.80
CA TYR A 225 -9.98 30.60 -29.05
C TYR A 225 -8.94 30.07 -30.03
N MET A 226 -7.66 30.27 -29.68
CA MET A 226 -6.53 29.76 -30.43
C MET A 226 -5.61 29.04 -29.47
N PHE A 227 -5.29 27.79 -29.77
CA PHE A 227 -4.46 26.96 -28.92
C PHE A 227 -2.99 27.01 -29.36
N PRO A 228 -2.03 26.68 -28.47
CA PRO A 228 -0.60 26.60 -28.82
C PRO A 228 -0.28 25.57 -29.92
N CYS A 229 -1.20 24.67 -30.24
CA CYS A 229 -1.12 23.73 -31.36
C CYS A 229 -1.53 24.34 -32.71
N HIS A 230 -1.80 25.64 -32.78
CA HIS A 230 -2.26 26.40 -33.96
C HIS A 230 -3.72 26.19 -34.36
N HIS A 231 -4.46 25.31 -33.66
CA HIS A 231 -5.88 25.13 -33.95
C HIS A 231 -6.73 26.30 -33.46
N ALA A 232 -7.67 26.73 -34.30
CA ALA A 232 -8.49 27.92 -34.07
C ALA A 232 -9.99 27.63 -34.18
N PHE A 233 -10.75 28.09 -33.18
CA PHE A 233 -12.19 27.85 -33.07
C PHE A 233 -12.94 29.11 -32.65
N HIS A 234 -14.17 29.29 -33.13
CA HIS A 234 -15.08 30.29 -32.56
C HIS A 234 -15.55 29.84 -31.18
N LYS A 235 -15.80 30.79 -30.26
CA LYS A 235 -16.39 30.51 -28.93
C LYS A 235 -17.68 29.70 -29.07
N ASP A 236 -18.55 30.11 -29.99
CA ASP A 236 -19.86 29.48 -30.21
C ASP A 236 -19.76 28.08 -30.82
N CYS A 237 -18.70 27.80 -31.60
CA CYS A 237 -18.46 26.48 -32.15
C CYS A 237 -17.79 25.54 -31.14
N LEU A 238 -16.95 26.07 -30.24
CA LEU A 238 -16.20 25.29 -29.27
C LEU A 238 -17.09 24.77 -28.14
N ILE A 239 -18.00 25.60 -27.61
CA ILE A 239 -18.92 25.26 -26.51
C ILE A 239 -19.68 23.94 -26.74
N PRO A 240 -20.41 23.73 -27.85
CA PRO A 240 -21.23 22.53 -28.03
C PRO A 240 -20.39 21.25 -28.17
N GLU A 241 -19.17 21.34 -28.71
CA GLU A 241 -18.27 20.18 -28.81
C GLU A 241 -17.66 19.82 -27.45
N VAL A 242 -17.19 20.82 -26.70
CA VAL A 242 -16.63 20.62 -25.37
C VAL A 242 -17.67 20.03 -24.40
N MET A 243 -18.93 20.48 -24.48
CA MET A 243 -20.02 19.96 -23.65
C MET A 243 -20.37 18.49 -23.90
N ARG A 244 -20.02 17.90 -25.06
CA ARG A 244 -20.25 16.46 -25.31
C ARG A 244 -19.23 15.57 -24.59
N HIS A 245 -18.10 16.12 -24.19
CA HIS A 245 -16.97 15.36 -23.64
C HIS A 245 -16.69 15.67 -22.16
N MET A 246 -17.32 16.70 -21.60
CA MET A 246 -17.22 17.05 -20.18
C MET A 246 -18.22 16.28 -19.31
N SER A 247 -17.95 16.22 -18.01
CA SER A 247 -18.88 15.60 -17.06
C SER A 247 -20.17 16.42 -16.92
N SER A 248 -21.27 15.75 -16.54
CA SER A 248 -22.59 16.40 -16.37
C SER A 248 -22.56 17.60 -15.40
N GLU A 249 -21.73 17.52 -14.35
CA GLU A 249 -21.56 18.59 -13.37
C GLU A 249 -20.88 19.82 -13.98
N GLU A 250 -19.83 19.62 -14.77
CA GLU A 250 -19.09 20.73 -15.38
C GLU A 250 -19.87 21.35 -16.55
N CYS A 251 -20.67 20.57 -17.28
CA CYS A 251 -21.59 21.07 -18.30
C CYS A 251 -22.67 21.99 -17.71
N SER A 252 -23.29 21.57 -16.59
CA SER A 252 -24.30 22.39 -15.90
C SER A 252 -23.71 23.69 -15.35
N GLU A 253 -22.47 23.64 -14.85
CA GLU A 253 -21.75 24.83 -14.38
C GLU A 253 -21.39 25.78 -15.55
N LEU A 254 -20.95 25.26 -16.70
CA LEU A 254 -20.66 26.05 -17.89
C LEU A 254 -21.93 26.75 -18.42
N GLU A 255 -23.06 26.04 -18.50
CA GLU A 255 -24.36 26.61 -18.89
C GLU A 255 -24.82 27.73 -17.95
N ARG A 256 -24.63 27.54 -16.63
CA ARG A 256 -24.92 28.56 -15.62
C ARG A 256 -24.06 29.81 -15.84
N LEU A 257 -22.76 29.64 -16.07
CA LEU A 257 -21.83 30.75 -16.30
C LEU A 257 -22.11 31.49 -17.62
N LEU A 258 -22.49 30.78 -18.69
CA LEU A 258 -22.90 31.37 -19.97
C LEU A 258 -24.24 32.14 -19.86
N SER A 259 -25.16 31.63 -19.04
CA SER A 259 -26.42 32.30 -18.71
C SER A 259 -26.20 33.57 -17.87
N GLU A 260 -25.23 33.57 -16.97
CA GLU A 260 -24.81 34.74 -16.19
C GLU A 260 -24.11 35.81 -17.05
N GLU A 261 -23.31 35.39 -18.05
CA GLU A 261 -22.68 36.29 -19.02
C GLU A 261 -23.73 37.01 -19.87
N SER A 262 -24.75 36.28 -20.35
CA SER A 262 -25.81 36.83 -21.20
C SER A 262 -26.86 37.65 -20.44
N SER A 263 -27.23 37.24 -19.22
CA SER A 263 -28.18 37.96 -18.36
C SER A 263 -27.58 39.20 -17.66
N GLY A 264 -26.25 39.28 -17.60
CA GLY A 264 -25.49 40.40 -17.04
C GLY A 264 -25.70 41.75 -17.73
N SER A 265 -26.50 41.85 -18.79
CA SER A 265 -26.95 43.13 -19.37
C SER A 265 -27.97 43.90 -18.51
N ARG A 266 -28.42 43.36 -17.37
CA ARG A 266 -29.26 44.08 -16.40
C ARG A 266 -28.39 44.75 -15.32
N GLU A 267 -28.68 46.02 -15.10
CA GLU A 267 -27.94 47.01 -14.31
C GLU A 267 -27.58 46.49 -12.90
N GLY A 268 -26.28 46.39 -12.58
CA GLY A 268 -25.83 46.18 -11.19
C GLY A 268 -24.60 45.29 -10.96
N ALA A 269 -24.16 44.47 -11.92
CA ALA A 269 -22.96 43.64 -11.74
C ALA A 269 -21.66 44.48 -11.81
N THR A 270 -20.82 44.41 -10.78
CA THR A 270 -19.52 45.07 -10.77
C THR A 270 -18.63 44.50 -11.89
N ALA A 271 -17.85 45.36 -12.56
CA ALA A 271 -16.94 44.94 -13.64
C ALA A 271 -16.00 43.79 -13.22
N MET A 272 -15.66 43.72 -11.93
CA MET A 272 -14.84 42.69 -11.34
C MET A 272 -15.51 41.30 -11.34
N ALA A 273 -16.82 41.22 -11.06
CA ALA A 273 -17.58 39.98 -11.11
C ALA A 273 -17.66 39.41 -12.54
N ARG A 274 -17.89 40.28 -13.54
CA ARG A 274 -17.89 39.89 -14.96
C ARG A 274 -16.52 39.40 -15.46
N SER A 275 -15.42 39.96 -14.95
CA SER A 275 -14.08 39.48 -15.30
C SER A 275 -13.80 38.09 -14.73
N SER A 276 -14.30 37.81 -13.52
CA SER A 276 -14.13 36.52 -12.84
C SER A 276 -14.93 35.42 -13.51
N THR A 277 -16.18 35.69 -13.90
CA THR A 277 -16.99 34.72 -14.66
C THR A 277 -16.36 34.41 -16.02
N LYS A 278 -15.89 35.44 -16.74
CA LYS A 278 -15.20 35.25 -18.02
C LYS A 278 -13.90 34.45 -17.87
N ALA A 279 -13.08 34.72 -16.85
CA ALA A 279 -11.86 33.96 -16.58
C ALA A 279 -12.13 32.47 -16.27
N LYS A 280 -13.24 32.16 -15.59
CA LYS A 280 -13.67 30.78 -15.34
C LYS A 280 -14.09 30.08 -16.64
N ILE A 281 -14.88 30.75 -17.48
CA ILE A 281 -15.27 30.23 -18.81
C ILE A 281 -14.02 29.99 -19.67
N ASP A 282 -13.09 30.95 -19.70
CA ASP A 282 -11.83 30.84 -20.44
C ASP A 282 -10.95 29.70 -19.89
N SER A 283 -10.95 29.46 -18.58
CA SER A 283 -10.21 28.34 -17.97
C SER A 283 -10.82 26.98 -18.31
N MET A 284 -12.15 26.89 -18.43
CA MET A 284 -12.84 25.65 -18.82
C MET A 284 -12.63 25.35 -20.30
N LEU A 285 -12.89 26.33 -21.18
CA LEU A 285 -12.78 26.19 -22.63
C LEU A 285 -11.31 26.13 -23.12
N GLY A 286 -10.40 26.83 -22.44
CA GLY A 286 -8.98 26.91 -22.79
C GLY A 286 -8.12 25.78 -22.21
N SER A 287 -8.72 24.82 -21.50
CA SER A 287 -8.00 23.73 -20.84
C SER A 287 -7.35 22.77 -21.84
N GLN A 288 -8.05 22.43 -22.94
CA GLN A 288 -7.60 21.49 -23.95
C GLN A 288 -8.08 21.85 -25.35
N CYS A 289 -7.28 21.50 -26.37
CA CYS A 289 -7.69 21.57 -27.77
C CYS A 289 -8.46 20.31 -28.17
N LEU A 290 -9.54 20.43 -28.95
CA LEU A 290 -10.35 19.30 -29.41
C LEU A 290 -9.56 18.25 -30.20
N TYR A 291 -8.57 18.66 -31.00
CA TYR A 291 -7.80 17.75 -31.86
C TYR A 291 -6.48 17.26 -31.26
N CYS A 292 -5.91 18.00 -30.32
CA CYS A 292 -4.60 17.66 -29.71
C CYS A 292 -4.68 17.30 -28.23
N GLY A 293 -5.85 17.41 -27.61
CA GLY A 293 -6.07 17.07 -26.21
C GLY A 293 -6.65 15.67 -26.03
N ASP A 294 -7.05 15.38 -24.79
CA ASP A 294 -7.56 14.07 -24.39
C ASP A 294 -8.90 13.74 -25.07
N VAL A 295 -9.65 14.77 -25.47
CA VAL A 295 -10.89 14.65 -26.25
C VAL A 295 -10.70 13.82 -27.52
N MET A 296 -9.58 14.01 -28.22
CA MET A 296 -9.26 13.23 -29.44
C MET A 296 -8.89 11.78 -29.10
N ILE A 297 -8.28 11.53 -27.94
CA ILE A 297 -7.96 10.16 -27.50
C ILE A 297 -9.26 9.41 -27.15
N MET A 298 -10.20 10.10 -26.50
CA MET A 298 -11.49 9.54 -26.14
C MET A 298 -12.36 9.24 -27.36
N SER A 299 -12.27 10.03 -28.42
CA SER A 299 -13.05 9.81 -29.65
C SER A 299 -12.64 8.54 -30.41
N VAL A 300 -11.40 8.08 -30.29
CA VAL A 300 -10.94 6.79 -30.85
C VAL A 300 -11.67 5.60 -30.21
N SER A 301 -12.07 5.73 -28.95
CA SER A 301 -12.80 4.70 -28.22
C SER A 301 -14.31 4.71 -28.51
N GLN A 302 -14.82 5.73 -29.21
CA GLN A 302 -16.21 5.81 -29.59
C GLN A 302 -16.45 5.08 -30.92
N PRO A 303 -17.51 4.24 -31.02
CA PRO A 303 -17.85 3.60 -32.28
C PRO A 303 -18.24 4.66 -33.32
N LEU A 304 -17.71 4.54 -34.53
CA LEU A 304 -17.97 5.46 -35.66
C LEU A 304 -19.46 5.61 -35.98
N VAL A 305 -20.26 4.59 -35.65
CA VAL A 305 -21.71 4.62 -35.75
C VAL A 305 -22.27 4.36 -34.35
N PRO A 306 -23.10 5.24 -33.80
CA PRO A 306 -23.82 4.98 -32.56
C PRO A 306 -24.60 3.66 -32.69
N PRO A 307 -24.64 2.81 -31.65
CA PRO A 307 -25.32 1.52 -31.71
C PRO A 307 -26.80 1.64 -32.13
N GLU A 308 -27.43 2.78 -31.86
CA GLU A 308 -28.82 3.10 -32.23
C GLU A 308 -29.03 3.36 -33.73
N ASN A 309 -27.98 3.75 -34.46
CA ASN A 309 -28.04 4.07 -35.90
C ASN A 309 -27.36 3.01 -36.77
N LEU A 310 -26.67 2.03 -36.17
CA LEU A 310 -25.96 0.97 -36.88
C LEU A 310 -26.91 0.16 -37.78
N GLU A 311 -28.11 -0.18 -37.30
CA GLU A 311 -29.10 -0.93 -38.08
C GLU A 311 -29.67 -0.13 -39.27
N LYS A 312 -29.78 1.19 -39.14
CA LYS A 312 -30.29 2.08 -40.20
C LYS A 312 -29.24 2.35 -41.28
N GLU A 313 -28.00 2.57 -40.87
CA GLU A 313 -26.85 2.74 -41.77
C GLU A 313 -26.55 1.47 -42.56
N LEU A 314 -26.59 0.29 -41.91
CA LEU A 314 -26.45 -1.01 -42.59
C LEU A 314 -27.55 -1.27 -43.62
N LEU A 315 -28.75 -0.70 -43.44
CA LEU A 315 -29.84 -0.77 -44.40
C LEU A 315 -29.60 0.15 -45.62
N ASN A 316 -28.98 1.31 -45.41
CA ASN A 316 -28.65 2.27 -46.47
C ASN A 316 -27.43 1.86 -47.30
N TRP A 317 -26.61 0.93 -46.83
CA TRP A 317 -25.43 0.42 -47.54
C TRP A 317 -25.72 -0.83 -48.40
N LYS A 318 -26.99 -1.27 -48.48
CA LYS A 318 -27.48 -2.28 -49.45
C LYS A 318 -28.01 -1.62 -50.71
#